data_AF-A0A537UVF4-F1
#
_entry.id   AF-A0A537UVF4-F1
#
_cell.length_a   1.000
_cell.length_b   1.000
_cell.length_c   1.000
_cell.angle_alpha   90.00
_cell.angle_beta   90.00
_cell.angle_gamma   90.00
#
_symmetry.space_group_name_H-M   'P 1'
#
loop_
_entity.id
_entity.type
_entity.pdbx_description
1 polymer ?
#
loop_
_entity_poly.entity_id
_entity_poly.type
_entity_poly.pdbx_seq_one_letter_code
_entity_poly.pdbx_strand_id
1 'polypeptide(L)' 'MIYEMRVYRCVPGRLPALLKRFETITLKIWEKHGIR' A
#
# COMPACT_ATOMS: atom_id res chain seq x y z
N MET A 1 20.54 7.44 -0.63
CA MET A 1 19.07 7.38 -0.77
C MET A 1 18.74 6.08 -1.49
N ILE A 2 17.95 5.19 -0.88
CA ILE A 2 17.56 3.91 -1.49
C ILE A 2 16.04 3.97 -1.70
N TYR A 3 15.58 3.55 -2.87
CA TYR A 3 14.16 3.47 -3.19
C TYR A 3 13.75 2.02 -3.36
N GLU A 4 12.62 1.64 -2.78
CA GLU A 4 12.05 0.30 -2.88
C GLU A 4 10.82 0.32 -3.82
N MET A 5 10.86 -0.48 -4.89
CA MET A 5 9.70 -0.66 -5.77
C MET A 5 8.86 -1.84 -5.30
N ARG A 6 7.58 -1.59 -5.01
CA ARG A 6 6.62 -2.63 -4.59
C ARG A 6 5.52 -2.79 -5.63
N VAL A 7 5.32 -4.02 -6.13
CA VAL A 7 4.27 -4.35 -7.11
C VAL A 7 3.28 -5.32 -6.47
N TYR A 8 2.03 -4.89 -6.33
CA TYR A 8 0.96 -5.71 -5.77
C TYR A 8 0.02 -6.20 -6.87
N ARG A 9 -0.30 -7.49 -6.85
CA ARG A 9 -1.35 -8.07 -7.70
C ARG A 9 -2.60 -8.31 -6.86
N CYS A 10 -3.75 -7.85 -7.35
CA CYS A 10 -5.04 -8.19 -6.77
C CYS A 10 -5.82 -9.10 -7.71
N VAL A 11 -6.75 -9.85 -7.13
CA VAL A 11 -7.73 -10.61 -7.93
C VAL A 11 -8.63 -9.65 -8.73
N PRO A 12 -9.22 -10.10 -9.86
CA PRO A 12 -10.08 -9.26 -10.69
C PRO A 12 -11.22 -8.59 -9.91
N GLY A 13 -11.52 -7.34 -10.23
CA GLY A 13 -12.59 -6.55 -9.60
C GLY A 13 -12.30 -6.03 -8.18
N ARG A 14 -11.16 -6.40 -7.57
CA ARG A 14 -10.81 -5.96 -6.20
C ARG A 14 -9.91 -4.73 -6.11
N LEU A 15 -9.48 -4.18 -7.24
CA LEU A 15 -8.62 -3.00 -7.26
C LEU A 15 -9.19 -1.82 -6.43
N PRO A 16 -10.49 -1.46 -6.52
CA PRO A 16 -11.04 -0.37 -5.70
C PRO A 16 -10.94 -0.63 -4.18
N ALA A 17 -11.16 -1.87 -3.76
CA ALA A 17 -11.06 -2.25 -2.35
C ALA A 17 -9.60 -2.22 -1.86
N LEU A 18 -8.65 -2.63 -2.71
CA LEU A 18 -7.22 -2.54 -2.39
C LEU A 18 -6.79 -1.08 -2.20
N LEU A 19 -7.16 -0.20 -3.14
CA LEU A 19 -6.83 1.24 -3.07
C LEU A 19 -7.39 1.87 -1.79
N LYS A 20 -8.67 1.61 -1.47
CA LYS A 20 -9.29 2.08 -0.22
C LYS A 20 -8.52 1.64 1.03
N ARG A 21 -8.04 0.39 1.07
CA ARG A 21 -7.22 -0.12 2.18
C ARG A 21 -5.87 0.59 2.27
N PHE A 22 -5.24 0.94 1.14
CA PHE A 22 -4.00 1.69 1.15
C PHE A 22 -4.20 3.07 1.77
N GLU A 23 -5.22 3.80 1.31
CA GLU A 23 -5.55 5.15 1.79
C GLU A 23 -5.94 5.19 3.27
N THR A 24 -6.74 4.22 3.73
CA THR A 24 -7.35 4.30 5.07
C THR A 24 -6.52 3.65 6.18
N ILE A 25 -5.72 2.63 5.83
CA ILE A 25 -5.05 1.75 6.82
C ILE A 25 -3.56 1.63 6.55
N THR A 26 -3.17 1.24 5.35
CA THR A 26 -1.79 0.73 5.09
C THR A 26 -0.73 1.81 5.22
N LEU A 27 -1.00 3.03 4.73
CA LEU A 27 -0.04 4.13 4.82
C LEU A 27 0.26 4.54 6.27
N LYS A 28 -0.75 4.49 7.16
CA LYS A 28 -0.56 4.76 8.60
C LYS A 28 0.32 3.70 9.27
N ILE A 29 0.21 2.44 8.85
CA ILE A 29 1.09 1.36 9.32
C ILE A 29 2.53 1.60 8.84
N TRP A 30 2.71 1.97 7.58
CA TRP A 30 4.02 2.26 7.00
C TRP A 30 4.72 3.41 7.71
N GLU A 31 3.99 4.48 8.00
CA GLU A 31 4.49 5.62 8.77
C GLU A 31 5.00 5.19 10.15
N LYS A 32 4.23 4.34 10.87
CA LYS A 32 4.65 3.78 12.16
C LYS A 32 5.97 2.99 12.07
N HIS A 33 6.25 2.37 10.93
CA HIS A 33 7.47 1.59 10.68
C HIS A 33 8.58 2.40 9.98
N GLY A 34 8.40 3.71 9.77
CA GLY A 34 9.42 4.58 9.16
C GLY A 34 9.62 4.35 7.66
N ILE A 35 8.67 3.68 6.98
CA ILE A 35 8.71 3.51 5.52
C ILE A 35 8.29 4.83 4.88
N ARG A 36 9.16 5.39 4.04
CA ARG A 36 8.97 6.66 3.33
C ARG A 36 9.38 6.53 1.87
#